data_AF-A0A533XI05-F1
#
_entry.id   AF-A0A533XI05-F1
#
_cell.length_a   1.000
_cell.length_b   1.000
_cell.length_c   1.000
_cell.angle_alpha   90.00
_cell.angle_beta   90.00
_cell.angle_gamma   90.00
#
_symmetry.space_group_name_H-M   'P 1'
#
loop_
_entity.id
_entity.type
_entity.pdbx_description
1 polymer ?
#
loop_
_entity_poly.entity_id
_entity_poly.type
_entity_poly.pdbx_seq_one_letter_code
_entity_poly.pdbx_strand_id
1 'polypeptide(L)'
;GTQAYSPSGVVPKAIHEVKKRFPDLVVMADVCLCEYTSHGHCGVVQNGTVDNDRTLPLLARAAAEYAKAGADVVAPSAMMDEQVASIRRALDNSGHADTLVMGYSAKYASSFYGPFREAAGSAPSFGDRRT
;
A
#
# COMPACT_ATOMS: atom_id res chain seq x y z
N GLY A 1 6.78 4.35 -8.42
CA GLY A 1 6.05 4.23 -7.13
C GLY A 1 5.54 5.57 -6.59
N THR A 2 5.94 6.72 -7.13
CA THR A 2 5.67 8.04 -6.52
C THR A 2 4.19 8.38 -6.38
N GLN A 3 3.35 7.86 -7.27
CA GLN A 3 1.90 8.06 -7.23
C GLN A 3 1.21 7.35 -6.05
N ALA A 4 1.85 6.34 -5.45
CA ALA A 4 1.31 5.61 -4.29
C ALA A 4 1.09 6.53 -3.09
N TYR A 5 1.96 7.52 -2.91
CA TYR A 5 1.96 8.47 -1.80
C TYR A 5 1.75 9.92 -2.27
N SER A 6 1.12 10.11 -3.43
CA SER A 6 0.74 11.45 -3.89
C SER A 6 -0.55 11.88 -3.20
N PRO A 7 -0.61 13.05 -2.52
CA PRO A 7 -1.85 13.57 -1.94
C PRO A 7 -2.95 13.81 -2.98
N SER A 8 -2.56 14.00 -4.26
CA SER A 8 -3.47 14.18 -5.40
C SER A 8 -3.68 12.90 -6.22
N GLY A 9 -3.20 11.76 -5.70
CA GLY A 9 -3.37 10.44 -6.31
C GLY A 9 -4.83 9.99 -6.35
N VAL A 10 -5.10 8.97 -7.17
CA VAL A 10 -6.47 8.45 -7.37
C VAL A 10 -7.06 7.87 -6.09
N VAL A 11 -6.26 7.16 -5.28
CA VAL A 11 -6.70 6.52 -4.04
C VAL A 11 -7.08 7.57 -2.97
N PRO A 12 -6.23 8.55 -2.61
CA PRO A 12 -6.63 9.63 -1.71
C PRO A 12 -7.88 10.39 -2.14
N LYS A 13 -8.00 10.70 -3.44
CA LYS A 13 -9.21 11.36 -3.99
C LYS A 13 -10.46 10.50 -3.81
N ALA A 14 -10.36 9.19 -4.09
CA ALA A 14 -11.46 8.26 -3.92
C ALA A 14 -11.88 8.13 -2.45
N ILE A 15 -10.91 7.98 -1.53
CA ILE A 15 -11.16 7.92 -0.09
C ILE A 15 -11.92 9.17 0.37
N HIS A 16 -11.40 10.36 0.02
CA HIS A 16 -12.00 11.63 0.39
C HIS A 16 -13.46 11.75 -0.12
N GLU A 17 -13.69 11.46 -1.40
CA GLU A 17 -15.03 11.57 -1.99
C GLU A 17 -16.01 10.54 -1.42
N VAL A 18 -15.55 9.33 -1.09
CA VAL A 18 -16.38 8.30 -0.44
C VAL A 18 -16.75 8.74 0.97
N LYS A 19 -15.79 9.12 1.82
CA LYS A 19 -16.07 9.57 3.19
C LYS A 19 -16.95 10.83 3.24
N LYS A 20 -16.79 11.73 2.27
CA LYS A 20 -17.65 12.92 2.14
C LYS A 20 -19.12 12.58 1.87
N ARG A 21 -19.39 11.55 1.08
CA ARG A 21 -20.76 11.15 0.68
C ARG A 21 -21.37 10.13 1.62
N PHE A 22 -20.54 9.29 2.23
CA PHE A 22 -20.93 8.17 3.07
C PHE A 22 -20.05 8.16 4.34
N PRO A 23 -20.27 9.09 5.28
CA PRO A 23 -19.40 9.27 6.45
C PRO A 23 -19.31 8.02 7.33
N ASP A 24 -20.39 7.25 7.41
CA ASP A 24 -20.48 6.04 8.24
C ASP A 24 -19.90 4.79 7.55
N LEU A 25 -19.57 4.87 6.25
CA LEU A 25 -18.95 3.75 5.55
C LEU A 25 -17.50 3.61 5.99
N VAL A 26 -17.13 2.40 6.41
CA VAL A 26 -15.74 2.04 6.71
C VAL A 26 -14.96 1.93 5.40
N VAL A 27 -13.91 2.72 5.28
CA VAL A 27 -13.01 2.74 4.12
C VAL A 27 -11.68 2.09 4.50
N MET A 28 -11.38 0.98 3.82
CA MET A 28 -10.11 0.28 3.93
C MET A 28 -9.29 0.48 2.65
N ALA A 29 -8.04 0.92 2.78
CA ALA A 29 -7.16 1.19 1.65
C ALA A 29 -5.96 0.21 1.63
N ASP A 30 -5.76 -0.48 0.50
CA ASP A 30 -4.55 -1.29 0.28
C ASP A 30 -3.31 -0.39 0.25
N VAL A 31 -2.23 -0.79 0.94
CA VAL A 31 -0.95 -0.09 0.91
C VAL A 31 0.10 -0.97 0.24
N CYS A 32 0.43 -0.63 -1.00
CA CYS A 32 1.43 -1.32 -1.81
C CYS A 32 1.98 -0.39 -2.90
N LEU A 33 3.15 -0.71 -3.46
CA LEU A 33 3.73 0.07 -4.57
C LEU A 33 3.49 -0.55 -5.95
N CYS A 34 2.99 -1.78 -6.04
CA CYS A 34 3.03 -2.55 -7.29
C CYS A 34 2.28 -1.90 -8.45
N GLU A 35 1.12 -1.29 -8.20
CA GLU A 35 0.31 -0.60 -9.23
C GLU A 35 0.91 0.74 -9.67
N TYR A 36 1.92 1.23 -8.94
CA TYR A 36 2.53 2.54 -9.15
C TYR A 36 3.98 2.45 -9.62
N THR A 37 4.52 1.24 -9.79
CA THR A 37 5.89 0.99 -10.26
C THR A 37 5.89 0.54 -11.71
N SER A 38 6.92 0.92 -12.46
CA SER A 38 7.08 0.48 -13.85
C SER A 38 7.39 -1.02 -13.99
N HIS A 39 7.78 -1.67 -12.90
CA HIS A 39 8.17 -3.08 -12.87
C HIS A 39 7.15 -4.00 -12.18
N GLY A 40 6.07 -3.47 -11.61
CA GLY A 40 5.01 -4.27 -11.00
C GLY A 40 5.40 -5.02 -9.72
N HIS A 41 6.52 -4.66 -9.06
CA HIS A 41 6.90 -5.24 -7.77
C HIS A 41 6.41 -4.38 -6.61
N CYS A 42 6.20 -5.00 -5.45
CA CYS A 42 5.60 -4.36 -4.28
C CYS A 42 6.49 -3.31 -3.59
N GLY A 43 7.77 -3.20 -3.99
CA GLY A 43 8.76 -2.34 -3.36
C GLY A 43 9.76 -1.71 -4.34
N VAL A 44 10.75 -1.02 -3.79
CA VAL A 44 11.89 -0.48 -4.53
C VAL A 44 12.74 -1.63 -5.05
N VAL A 45 13.09 -1.63 -6.34
CA VAL A 45 13.99 -2.64 -6.91
C VAL A 45 15.41 -2.09 -6.96
N GLN A 46 16.37 -2.87 -6.43
CA GLN A 46 17.79 -2.62 -6.56
C GLN A 46 18.50 -3.91 -6.97
N ASN A 47 19.33 -3.86 -8.01
CA ASN A 47 20.06 -5.02 -8.55
C ASN A 47 19.16 -6.24 -8.87
N GLY A 48 17.92 -6.00 -9.31
CA GLY A 48 16.97 -7.06 -9.68
C GLY A 48 16.21 -7.69 -8.52
N THR A 49 16.43 -7.25 -7.28
CA THR A 49 15.72 -7.70 -6.08
C THR A 49 14.95 -6.56 -5.42
N VAL A 50 13.89 -6.88 -4.67
CA VAL A 50 13.16 -5.89 -3.87
C VAL A 50 13.99 -5.53 -2.64
N ASP A 51 14.26 -4.26 -2.44
CA ASP A 51 14.94 -3.71 -1.27
C ASP A 51 13.90 -3.41 -0.18
N ASN A 52 13.93 -4.20 0.89
CA ASN A 52 13.00 -4.11 2.00
C ASN A 52 13.05 -2.72 2.66
N ASP A 53 14.22 -2.31 3.13
CA ASP A 53 14.40 -1.14 3.98
C ASP A 53 14.14 0.15 3.22
N ARG A 54 14.49 0.21 1.93
CA ARG A 54 14.14 1.35 1.07
C ARG A 54 12.65 1.42 0.76
N THR A 55 11.94 0.31 0.85
CA THR A 55 10.49 0.25 0.62
C THR A 55 9.69 0.74 1.82
N LEU A 56 10.14 0.44 3.04
CA LEU A 56 9.39 0.75 4.26
C LEU A 56 8.98 2.24 4.41
N PRO A 57 9.84 3.24 4.17
CA PRO A 57 9.45 4.64 4.24
C PRO A 57 8.39 5.03 3.21
N LEU A 58 8.38 4.37 2.04
CA LEU A 58 7.42 4.68 0.98
C LEU A 58 6.03 4.13 1.30
N LEU A 59 5.96 2.91 1.85
CA LEU A 59 4.70 2.34 2.35
C LEU A 59 4.13 3.17 3.50
N ALA A 60 5.00 3.58 4.44
CA ALA A 60 4.62 4.46 5.55
C ALA A 60 4.06 5.81 5.07
N ARG A 61 4.69 6.43 4.07
CA ARG A 61 4.17 7.66 3.45
C ARG A 61 2.82 7.46 2.78
N ALA A 62 2.65 6.37 2.02
CA ALA A 62 1.37 6.07 1.38
C ALA A 62 0.25 5.89 2.42
N ALA A 63 0.50 5.12 3.48
CA ALA A 63 -0.45 4.93 4.57
C ALA A 63 -0.84 6.26 5.25
N ALA A 64 0.13 7.14 5.51
CA ALA A 64 -0.13 8.45 6.10
C ALA A 64 -0.99 9.34 5.19
N GLU A 65 -0.74 9.36 3.88
CA GLU A 65 -1.58 10.12 2.94
C GLU A 65 -3.00 9.54 2.84
N TYR A 66 -3.17 8.21 2.96
CA TYR A 66 -4.49 7.58 2.93
C TYR A 66 -5.28 7.88 4.21
N ALA A 67 -4.62 7.83 5.37
CA ALA A 67 -5.21 8.23 6.65
C ALA A 67 -5.64 9.71 6.63
N LYS A 68 -4.77 10.60 6.11
CA LYS A 68 -5.08 12.02 5.93
C LYS A 68 -6.27 12.26 5.00
N ALA A 69 -6.46 11.41 3.99
CA ALA A 69 -7.61 11.47 3.09
C ALA A 69 -8.92 10.99 3.75
N GLY A 70 -8.84 10.29 4.89
CA GLY A 70 -9.98 9.80 5.67
C GLY A 70 -10.11 8.27 5.72
N ALA A 71 -9.08 7.51 5.39
CA ALA A 71 -9.13 6.05 5.52
C ALA A 71 -9.27 5.64 7.00
N ASP A 72 -10.24 4.77 7.29
CA ASP A 72 -10.44 4.21 8.62
C ASP A 72 -9.43 3.07 8.89
N VAL A 73 -9.05 2.33 7.83
CA VAL A 73 -8.08 1.23 7.89
C VAL A 73 -7.08 1.34 6.74
N VAL A 74 -5.80 1.14 7.04
CA VAL A 74 -4.76 0.89 6.03
C VAL A 74 -4.34 -0.58 6.07
N ALA A 75 -4.27 -1.21 4.90
CA ALA A 75 -4.05 -2.65 4.77
C ALA A 75 -2.77 -2.95 3.97
N PRO A 76 -1.59 -3.02 4.61
CA PRO A 76 -0.33 -3.22 3.90
C PRO A 76 -0.20 -4.64 3.36
N SER A 77 -0.10 -4.74 2.04
CA SER A 77 -0.08 -6.02 1.31
C SER A 77 1.24 -6.30 0.58
N ALA A 78 2.26 -5.47 0.82
CA ALA A 78 3.56 -5.55 0.16
C ALA A 78 4.44 -6.72 0.61
N MET A 79 4.14 -7.31 1.78
CA MET A 79 4.94 -8.38 2.41
C MET A 79 6.39 -7.98 2.74
N MET A 80 6.64 -6.70 2.99
CA MET A 80 7.93 -6.25 3.51
C MET A 80 8.03 -6.54 5.01
N ASP A 81 9.21 -6.97 5.46
CA ASP A 81 9.50 -7.19 6.87
C ASP A 81 9.32 -5.88 7.65
N GLU A 82 8.67 -5.96 8.81
CA GLU A 82 8.38 -4.81 9.68
C GLU A 82 7.48 -3.71 9.08
N GLN A 83 6.82 -3.93 7.94
CA GLN A 83 5.94 -2.94 7.31
C GLN A 83 4.88 -2.38 8.27
N VAL A 84 4.30 -3.23 9.12
CA VAL A 84 3.28 -2.83 10.11
C VAL A 84 3.85 -1.86 11.13
N ALA A 85 5.05 -2.14 11.66
CA ALA A 85 5.70 -1.29 12.65
C ALA A 85 6.12 0.06 12.03
N SER A 86 6.63 0.04 10.80
CA SER A 86 6.96 1.25 10.04
C SER A 86 5.72 2.15 9.83
N ILE A 87 4.62 1.55 9.37
CA ILE A 87 3.36 2.26 9.13
C ILE A 87 2.78 2.80 10.43
N ARG A 88 2.71 2.00 11.50
CA ARG A 88 2.18 2.44 12.79
C ARG A 88 2.91 3.68 13.31
N ARG A 89 4.25 3.66 13.31
CA ARG A 89 5.07 4.81 13.72
C ARG A 89 4.76 6.06 12.89
N ALA A 90 4.59 5.93 11.57
CA ALA A 90 4.29 7.07 10.72
C ALA A 90 2.90 7.65 10.96
N LEU A 91 1.89 6.80 11.17
CA LEU A 91 0.53 7.22 11.51
C LEU A 91 0.50 7.93 12.88
N ASP A 92 1.19 7.41 13.88
CA ASP A 92 1.30 8.05 15.20
C ASP A 92 1.94 9.44 15.11
N ASN A 93 3.07 9.52 14.40
CA ASN A 93 3.81 10.78 14.21
C ASN A 93 3.03 11.83 13.39
N SER A 94 2.03 11.42 12.63
CA SER A 94 1.19 12.31 11.81
C SER A 94 -0.17 12.62 12.44
N GLY A 95 -0.44 12.17 13.67
CA GLY A 95 -1.69 12.44 14.38
C GLY A 95 -2.86 11.53 13.97
N HIS A 96 -2.56 10.37 13.35
CA HIS A 96 -3.54 9.38 12.90
C HIS A 96 -3.49 8.11 13.77
N ALA A 97 -3.47 8.28 15.09
CA ALA A 97 -3.43 7.19 16.06
C ALA A 97 -4.61 6.20 15.91
N ASP A 98 -5.80 6.74 15.60
CA ASP A 98 -7.04 5.97 15.51
C ASP A 98 -7.19 5.19 14.19
N THR A 99 -6.38 5.49 13.17
CA THR A 99 -6.39 4.71 11.92
C THR A 99 -5.86 3.30 12.19
N LEU A 100 -6.66 2.29 11.85
CA LEU A 100 -6.34 0.89 12.07
C LEU A 100 -5.33 0.39 11.02
N VAL A 101 -4.47 -0.55 11.42
CA VAL A 101 -3.53 -1.23 10.51
C VAL A 101 -3.91 -2.70 10.40
N MET A 102 -4.42 -3.10 9.23
CA MET A 102 -4.78 -4.50 8.94
C MET A 102 -3.67 -5.16 8.11
N GLY A 103 -2.66 -5.69 8.78
CA GLY A 103 -1.54 -6.33 8.09
C GLY A 103 -1.96 -7.60 7.35
N TYR A 104 -1.59 -7.70 6.07
CA TYR A 104 -1.57 -8.99 5.37
C TYR A 104 -0.46 -9.85 5.97
N SER A 105 -0.75 -10.46 7.12
CA SER A 105 0.25 -11.12 7.97
C SER A 105 0.75 -12.43 7.37
N ALA A 106 -0.06 -13.05 6.51
CA ALA A 106 0.29 -14.25 5.76
C ALA A 106 -0.26 -14.14 4.33
N LYS A 107 0.56 -13.65 3.40
CA LYS A 107 0.25 -13.61 1.96
C LYS A 107 1.28 -14.45 1.20
N TYR A 108 0.82 -15.57 0.66
CA TYR A 108 1.67 -16.54 -0.04
C TYR A 108 1.90 -16.17 -1.49
N ALA A 109 3.02 -16.60 -2.08
CA ALA A 109 3.19 -16.58 -3.53
C ALA A 109 2.33 -17.69 -4.16
N SER A 110 1.23 -17.32 -4.81
CA SER A 110 0.25 -18.26 -5.40
C SER A 110 -0.06 -17.94 -6.87
N SER A 111 -0.39 -18.98 -7.63
CA SER A 111 -0.89 -18.87 -9.01
C SER A 111 -2.34 -18.35 -9.08
N PHE A 112 -3.07 -18.32 -7.97
CA PHE A 112 -4.46 -17.86 -7.92
C PHE A 112 -4.63 -16.34 -8.13
N TYR A 113 -3.54 -15.56 -8.18
CA TYR A 113 -3.61 -14.11 -8.39
C TYR A 113 -3.74 -13.67 -9.86
N GLY A 114 -3.79 -14.60 -10.82
CA GLY A 114 -3.83 -14.28 -12.25
C GLY A 114 -4.89 -13.22 -12.63
N PRO A 115 -6.19 -13.46 -12.36
CA PRO A 115 -7.25 -12.51 -12.70
C PRO A 115 -7.10 -11.14 -12.01
N PHE A 116 -6.64 -11.13 -10.75
CA PHE A 116 -6.41 -9.88 -10.03
C PHE A 116 -5.29 -9.04 -10.65
N ARG A 117 -4.19 -9.68 -11.08
CA ARG A 117 -3.05 -8.97 -11.68
C ARG A 117 -3.41 -8.30 -12.99
N GLU A 118 -4.30 -8.91 -13.77
CA GLU A 118 -4.85 -8.33 -14.99
C GLU A 118 -5.70 -7.09 -14.65
N ALA A 119 -6.64 -7.23 -13.71
CA ALA A 119 -7.51 -6.11 -13.30
C ALA A 119 -6.73 -4.92 -12.70
N ALA A 120 -5.70 -5.21 -11.92
CA ALA A 120 -4.85 -4.22 -11.24
C ALA A 120 -3.73 -3.64 -12.13
N GLY A 121 -3.49 -4.20 -13.32
CA GLY A 121 -2.34 -3.83 -14.15
C GLY A 121 -0.99 -4.02 -13.45
N SER A 122 -0.90 -4.99 -12.54
CA SER A 122 0.22 -5.11 -11.58
C SER A 122 1.08 -6.36 -11.79
N ALA A 123 1.03 -6.96 -12.99
CA ALA A 123 1.89 -8.10 -13.32
C ALA A 123 3.38 -7.71 -13.20
N PRO A 124 4.24 -8.52 -12.54
CA PRO A 124 5.67 -8.27 -12.51
C PRO A 124 6.24 -8.27 -13.92
N SER A 125 7.09 -7.29 -14.24
CA SER A 125 7.75 -7.23 -15.56
C SER A 125 8.90 -8.21 -15.70
N PHE A 126 9.42 -8.73 -14.58
CA PHE A 126 10.42 -9.79 -14.51
C PHE A 126 10.26 -10.61 -13.23
N GLY A 127 10.90 -11.78 -13.19
CA GLY A 127 10.97 -12.62 -11.99
C GLY A 127 9.61 -13.09 -11.45
N ASP A 128 9.57 -13.35 -10.15
CA ASP A 128 8.35 -13.67 -9.41
C ASP A 128 8.28 -12.85 -8.09
N ARG A 129 7.34 -13.20 -7.20
CA ARG A 129 7.17 -12.56 -5.88
C ARG A 129 7.36 -13.57 -4.74
N ARG A 130 8.29 -14.52 -4.90
CA ARG A 130 8.65 -15.48 -3.84
C ARG A 130 9.55 -14.89 -2.76
N THR A 131 10.21 -13.78 -3.08
CA THR A 131 11.10 -13.01 -2.22
C THR A 131 10.65 -11.57 -2.14
#